data_AF-A0AAE1FWI6-F1
#
_entry.id   AF-A0AAE1FWI6-F1
#
_cell.length_a   1.000
_cell.length_b   1.000
_cell.length_c   1.000
_cell.angle_alpha   90.00
_cell.angle_beta   90.00
_cell.angle_gamma   90.00
#
_symmetry.space_group_name_H-M   'P 1'
#
loop_
_entity.id
_entity.type
_entity.pdbx_description
1 polymer ?
#
loop_
_entity_poly.entity_id
_entity_poly.type
_entity_poly.pdbx_seq_one_letter_code
_entity_poly.pdbx_strand_id
1 'polypeptide(L)'
;MDTTMIKTILETQNQAYKCALEIFIGQINQKIQSLQTTVSDLQRSLEFTQKEVDDLKCEVNQHQLTNKQDQDRIDHMTADLQTKSDLIKELEERCNHQEDQSRRNNLQFVGVEEHQDETWEQTAAHVTKLLEDKLKLPSIEVERAYRVGQRMDQRPRPLIAQFSRFCDREAVLRPSWSRVGVVPGSEAGGDGGVGGDAATPARSWASSGAAALARTDSTDSVSASMTGGGAAELTPASVQGCRFVEFC
;
A
#
# COMPACT_ATOMS: atom_id res chain seq x y z
N MET A 1 76.37 -90.11 28.38
CA MET A 1 75.82 -89.05 27.51
C MET A 1 76.99 -88.24 27.00
N ASP A 2 77.16 -88.15 25.69
CA ASP A 2 78.29 -87.45 25.09
C ASP A 2 78.09 -85.93 25.19
N THR A 3 79.11 -85.25 25.71
CA THR A 3 79.15 -83.79 25.96
C THR A 3 78.91 -82.97 24.68
N THR A 4 79.22 -83.54 23.52
CA THR A 4 78.97 -82.97 22.20
C THR A 4 77.47 -82.86 21.90
N MET A 5 76.69 -83.88 22.23
CA MET A 5 75.25 -83.90 22.00
C MET A 5 74.53 -82.81 22.81
N ILE A 6 74.88 -82.65 24.09
CA ILE A 6 74.31 -81.60 24.95
C ILE A 6 74.62 -80.19 24.40
N LYS A 7 75.85 -79.96 23.92
CA LYS A 7 76.23 -78.68 23.27
C LYS A 7 75.38 -78.40 22.03
N THR A 8 75.23 -79.37 21.13
CA THR A 8 74.45 -79.18 19.90
C THR A 8 72.98 -78.85 20.17
N ILE A 9 72.37 -79.46 21.19
CA ILE A 9 70.99 -79.18 21.60
C ILE A 9 70.86 -77.76 22.15
N LEU A 10 71.81 -77.32 22.99
CA LEU A 10 71.80 -75.98 23.56
C LEU A 10 72.00 -74.90 22.48
N GLU A 11 72.86 -75.17 21.49
CA GLU A 11 73.07 -74.30 20.32
C GLU A 11 71.83 -74.21 19.44
N THR A 12 71.15 -75.34 19.17
CA THR A 12 69.90 -75.32 18.40
C THR A 12 68.78 -74.59 19.14
N GLN A 13 68.66 -74.77 20.45
CA GLN A 13 67.69 -74.02 21.26
C GLN A 13 67.99 -72.52 21.25
N ASN A 14 69.24 -72.12 21.49
CA ASN A 14 69.63 -70.71 21.43
C ASN A 14 69.35 -70.10 20.05
N GLN A 15 69.63 -70.82 18.97
CA GLN A 15 69.35 -70.35 17.62
C GLN A 15 67.84 -70.24 17.35
N ALA A 16 67.04 -71.17 17.84
CA ALA A 16 65.58 -71.11 17.73
C ALA A 16 65.00 -69.90 18.49
N TYR A 17 65.47 -69.63 19.72
CA TYR A 17 65.05 -68.46 20.48
C TYR A 17 65.46 -67.15 19.78
N LYS A 18 66.69 -67.08 19.26
CA LYS A 18 67.16 -65.91 18.51
C LYS A 18 66.30 -65.66 17.27
N CYS A 19 66.00 -66.71 16.51
CA CYS A 19 65.15 -66.61 15.32
C CYS A 19 63.72 -66.15 15.67
N ALA A 20 63.12 -66.70 16.73
CA ALA A 20 61.80 -66.28 17.19
C ALA A 20 61.78 -64.79 17.59
N LEU A 21 62.78 -64.34 18.36
CA LEU A 21 62.91 -62.95 18.77
C LEU A 21 63.09 -62.00 17.58
N GLU A 22 63.91 -62.37 16.59
CA GLU A 22 64.09 -61.58 15.36
C GLU A 22 62.77 -61.40 14.59
N ILE A 23 61.96 -62.46 14.48
CA ILE A 23 60.64 -62.39 13.83
C ILE A 23 59.69 -61.47 14.61
N PHE A 24 59.60 -61.62 15.94
CA PHE A 24 58.75 -60.77 16.78
C PHE A 24 59.17 -59.30 16.73
N ILE A 25 60.48 -59.01 16.80
CA ILE A 25 61.02 -57.66 16.66
C ILE A 25 60.67 -57.09 15.28
N GLY A 26 60.79 -57.89 14.21
CA GLY A 26 60.37 -57.51 12.88
C GLY A 26 58.89 -57.11 12.80
N GLN A 27 58.00 -57.92 13.38
CA GLN A 27 56.56 -57.62 13.42
C GLN A 27 56.23 -56.37 14.24
N ILE A 28 56.88 -56.17 15.38
CA ILE A 28 56.71 -54.97 16.22
C ILE A 28 57.17 -53.73 15.44
N ASN A 29 58.32 -53.79 14.78
CA ASN A 29 58.82 -52.68 13.98
C ASN A 29 57.88 -52.33 12.82
N GLN A 30 57.30 -53.33 12.15
CA GLN A 30 56.27 -53.10 11.13
C GLN A 30 55.05 -52.40 11.70
N LYS A 31 54.55 -52.85 12.87
CA LYS A 31 53.43 -52.19 13.55
C LYS A 31 53.77 -50.76 13.97
N ILE A 32 54.97 -50.52 14.50
CA ILE A 32 55.45 -49.19 14.86
C ILE A 32 55.48 -48.27 13.64
N GLN A 33 56.00 -48.73 12.51
CA GLN A 33 56.00 -47.95 11.26
C GLN A 33 54.58 -47.65 10.76
N SER A 34 53.68 -48.63 10.84
CA SER A 34 52.27 -48.42 10.49
C SER A 34 51.60 -47.40 11.41
N LEU A 35 51.88 -47.43 12.72
CA LEU A 35 51.37 -46.44 13.66
C LEU A 35 51.96 -45.06 13.39
N GLN A 36 53.27 -44.96 13.15
CA GLN A 36 53.93 -43.69 12.82
C GLN A 36 53.32 -43.04 11.57
N THR A 37 53.07 -43.82 10.53
CA THR A 37 52.41 -43.31 9.31
C THR A 37 50.98 -42.85 9.58
N THR A 38 50.16 -43.63 10.31
CA THR A 38 48.81 -43.19 10.67
C THR A 38 48.79 -41.93 11.53
N VAL A 39 49.72 -41.77 12.47
CA VAL A 39 49.83 -40.56 13.29
C VAL A 39 50.21 -39.35 12.43
N SER A 40 51.16 -39.51 11.50
CA SER A 40 51.52 -38.44 10.56
C SER A 40 50.36 -38.04 9.65
N ASP A 41 49.56 -38.99 9.18
CA ASP A 41 48.39 -38.70 8.34
C ASP A 41 47.27 -38.02 9.12
N LEU A 42 47.03 -38.45 10.38
CA LEU A 42 46.09 -37.79 11.28
C LEU A 42 46.53 -36.35 11.62
N GLN A 43 47.83 -36.11 11.81
CA GLN A 43 48.36 -34.75 12.02
C GLN A 43 48.06 -33.84 10.83
N ARG A 44 48.28 -34.32 9.60
CA ARG A 44 47.95 -33.56 8.38
C ARG A 44 46.45 -33.30 8.26
N SER A 45 45.61 -34.29 8.56
CA SER A 45 44.16 -34.11 8.56
C SER A 45 43.72 -33.08 9.60
N LEU A 46 44.34 -33.10 10.78
CA LEU A 46 44.05 -32.13 11.84
C LEU A 46 44.43 -30.71 11.41
N GLU A 47 45.63 -30.51 10.85
CA GLU A 47 46.08 -29.23 10.33
C GLU A 47 45.14 -28.69 9.24
N PHE A 48 44.68 -29.57 8.33
CA PHE A 48 43.71 -29.21 7.30
C PHE A 48 42.39 -28.72 7.92
N THR A 49 41.80 -29.49 8.84
CA THR A 49 40.56 -29.09 9.50
C THR A 49 40.71 -27.83 10.35
N GLN A 50 41.88 -27.61 10.98
CA GLN A 50 42.15 -26.42 11.76
C GLN A 50 42.16 -25.17 10.87
N LYS A 51 42.71 -25.28 9.66
CA LYS A 51 42.69 -24.21 8.68
C LYS A 51 41.27 -23.88 8.22
N GLU A 52 40.45 -24.89 7.90
CA GLU A 52 39.04 -24.68 7.53
C GLU A 52 38.26 -24.00 8.66
N VAL A 53 38.51 -24.38 9.91
CA VAL A 53 37.89 -23.73 11.09
C VAL A 53 38.28 -22.25 11.18
N ASP A 54 39.53 -21.90 10.88
CA ASP A 54 39.99 -20.52 10.95
C ASP A 54 39.48 -19.67 9.76
N ASP A 55 39.37 -20.26 8.57
CA ASP A 55 38.73 -19.64 7.41
C ASP A 55 37.23 -19.36 7.68
N LEU A 56 36.51 -20.34 8.23
CA LEU A 56 35.09 -20.18 8.63
C LEU A 56 34.89 -19.12 9.71
N LYS A 57 35.79 -19.02 10.69
CA LYS A 57 35.74 -17.94 11.69
C LYS A 57 35.90 -16.57 11.04
N CYS A 58 36.78 -16.44 10.04
CA CYS A 58 36.96 -15.20 9.30
C CYS A 58 35.67 -14.83 8.57
N GLU A 59 35.03 -15.77 7.88
CA GLU A 59 33.75 -15.53 7.19
C GLU A 59 32.64 -15.13 8.17
N VAL A 60 32.52 -15.82 9.31
CA VAL A 60 31.52 -15.48 10.33
C VAL A 60 31.72 -14.06 10.86
N ASN A 61 32.95 -13.65 11.14
CA ASN A 61 33.25 -12.29 11.60
C ASN A 61 32.93 -11.25 10.52
N GLN A 62 33.22 -11.56 9.25
CA GLN A 62 32.88 -10.70 8.12
C GLN A 62 31.37 -10.53 7.97
N HIS A 63 30.61 -11.63 8.06
CA HIS A 63 29.15 -11.58 8.02
C HIS A 63 28.54 -10.83 9.19
N GLN A 64 29.10 -10.96 10.39
CA GLN A 64 28.66 -10.17 11.56
C GLN A 64 28.87 -8.67 11.34
N LEU A 65 29.98 -8.27 10.72
CA LEU A 65 30.24 -6.87 10.39
C LEU A 65 29.23 -6.34 9.36
N THR A 66 29.00 -7.09 8.28
CA THR A 66 28.03 -6.71 7.23
C THR A 66 26.61 -6.63 7.78
N ASN A 67 26.18 -7.61 8.58
CA ASN A 67 24.86 -7.58 9.22
C ASN A 67 24.68 -6.35 10.12
N LYS A 68 25.73 -5.94 10.83
CA LYS A 68 25.68 -4.73 11.65
C LYS A 68 25.51 -3.47 10.77
N GLN A 69 26.26 -3.37 9.68
CA GLN A 69 26.14 -2.26 8.73
C GLN A 69 24.77 -2.21 8.07
N ASP A 70 24.21 -3.36 7.71
CA ASP A 70 22.87 -3.47 7.15
C ASP A 70 21.80 -3.07 8.17
N GLN A 71 21.96 -3.46 9.44
CA GLN A 71 21.08 -3.02 10.52
C GLN A 71 21.12 -1.50 10.71
N ASP A 72 22.32 -0.91 10.77
CA ASP A 72 22.48 0.55 10.89
C ASP A 72 21.82 1.28 9.71
N ARG A 73 21.92 0.72 8.49
CA ARG A 73 21.28 1.26 7.29
C ARG A 73 19.75 1.15 7.35
N ILE A 74 19.22 0.02 7.82
CA ILE A 74 17.78 -0.18 7.99
C ILE A 74 17.23 0.81 9.02
N ASP A 75 17.93 1.01 10.13
CA ASP A 75 17.51 1.93 11.19
C ASP A 75 17.47 3.37 10.68
N HIS A 76 18.50 3.79 9.92
CA HIS A 76 18.52 5.11 9.29
C HIS A 76 17.38 5.28 8.28
N MET A 77 17.17 4.30 7.40
CA MET A 77 16.08 4.34 6.42
C MET A 77 14.70 4.38 7.09
N THR A 78 14.53 3.66 8.20
CA THR A 78 13.27 3.64 8.96
C THR A 78 12.99 5.00 9.59
N ALA A 79 14.00 5.64 10.18
CA ALA A 79 13.88 7.00 10.71
C ALA A 79 13.53 8.03 9.61
N ASP A 80 14.19 7.93 8.44
CA ASP A 80 13.90 8.78 7.29
C ASP A 80 12.47 8.58 6.75
N LEU A 81 11.99 7.34 6.72
CA LEU A 81 10.62 7.05 6.31
C LEU A 81 9.61 7.61 7.30
N GLN A 82 9.89 7.53 8.60
CA GLN A 82 9.01 8.08 9.62
C GLN A 82 8.93 9.60 9.54
N THR A 83 10.07 10.29 9.41
CA THR A 83 10.09 11.76 9.24
C THR A 83 9.35 12.21 8.00
N LYS A 84 9.51 11.51 6.86
CA LYS A 84 8.76 11.80 5.63
C LYS A 84 7.27 11.55 5.79
N SER A 85 6.88 10.45 6.45
CA SER A 85 5.48 10.16 6.73
C SER A 85 4.84 11.27 7.58
N ASP A 86 5.54 11.77 8.60
CA ASP A 86 5.03 12.84 9.45
C ASP A 86 4.92 14.16 8.68
N LEU A 87 5.90 14.46 7.81
CA LEU A 87 5.83 15.62 6.92
C LEU A 87 4.66 15.53 5.94
N ILE A 88 4.39 14.35 5.37
CA ILE A 88 3.24 14.16 4.47
C ILE A 88 1.94 14.48 5.21
N LYS A 89 1.76 13.96 6.43
CA LYS A 89 0.57 14.26 7.24
C LYS A 89 0.44 15.76 7.52
N GLU A 90 1.53 16.42 7.90
CA GLU A 90 1.51 17.87 8.13
C GLU A 90 1.10 18.63 6.85
N LEU A 91 1.65 18.24 5.70
CA LEU A 91 1.31 18.86 4.42
C LEU A 91 -0.15 18.60 4.01
N GLU A 92 -0.67 17.40 4.26
CA GLU A 92 -2.07 17.05 4.04
C GLU A 92 -2.99 17.89 4.94
N GLU A 93 -2.69 18.01 6.23
CA GLU A 93 -3.45 18.86 7.15
C GLU A 93 -3.44 20.33 6.72
N ARG A 94 -2.28 20.84 6.29
CA ARG A 94 -2.15 22.20 5.77
C ARG A 94 -2.93 22.40 4.47
N CYS A 95 -2.91 21.42 3.58
CA CYS A 95 -3.67 21.46 2.33
C CYS A 95 -5.17 21.47 2.63
N ASN A 96 -5.65 20.56 3.48
CA ASN A 96 -7.04 20.49 3.90
C ASN A 96 -7.48 21.82 4.54
N HIS A 97 -6.66 22.38 5.44
CA HIS A 97 -6.96 23.68 6.04
C HIS A 97 -7.08 24.80 4.99
N GLN A 98 -6.19 24.84 4.00
CA GLN A 98 -6.25 25.82 2.91
C GLN A 98 -7.47 25.64 2.00
N GLU A 99 -7.83 24.39 1.70
CA GLU A 99 -9.04 24.07 0.95
C GLU A 99 -10.29 24.48 1.70
N ASP A 100 -10.37 24.17 3.00
CA ASP A 100 -11.47 24.56 3.87
C ASP A 100 -11.63 26.08 3.94
N GLN A 101 -10.52 26.82 4.13
CA GLN A 101 -10.57 28.29 4.12
C GLN A 101 -11.01 28.84 2.75
N SER A 102 -10.58 28.23 1.64
CA SER A 102 -11.02 28.63 0.29
C SER A 102 -12.50 28.34 0.02
N ARG A 103 -13.02 27.21 0.54
CA ARG A 103 -14.41 26.78 0.34
C ARG A 103 -15.38 27.37 1.35
N ARG A 104 -14.89 27.91 2.47
CA ARG A 104 -15.68 28.43 3.60
C ARG A 104 -16.80 29.40 3.19
N ASN A 105 -16.54 30.24 2.20
CA ASN A 105 -17.50 31.25 1.73
C ASN A 105 -18.31 30.79 0.51
N ASN A 106 -18.22 29.52 0.12
CA ASN A 106 -18.92 28.97 -1.03
C ASN A 106 -20.14 28.15 -0.57
N LEU A 107 -21.28 28.30 -1.26
CA LEU A 107 -22.42 27.39 -1.12
C LEU A 107 -22.79 26.75 -2.45
N GLN A 108 -23.21 25.50 -2.39
CA GLN A 108 -23.71 24.76 -3.53
C GLN A 108 -25.25 24.75 -3.55
N PHE A 109 -25.81 25.16 -4.68
CA PHE A 109 -27.23 25.16 -4.98
C PHE A 109 -27.53 24.07 -6.00
N VAL A 110 -28.49 23.21 -5.67
CA VAL A 110 -28.90 22.08 -6.51
C VAL A 110 -30.36 22.27 -6.90
N GLY A 111 -30.70 21.99 -8.16
CA GLY A 111 -32.08 22.07 -8.65
C GLY A 111 -32.50 23.46 -9.12
N VAL A 112 -31.56 24.36 -9.39
CA VAL A 112 -31.82 25.67 -10.00
C VAL A 112 -31.84 25.50 -11.52
N GLU A 113 -32.95 25.86 -12.17
CA GLU A 113 -33.11 25.79 -13.63
C GLU A 113 -31.96 26.49 -14.37
N GLU A 114 -31.56 25.92 -15.51
CA GLU A 114 -30.40 26.34 -16.29
C GLU A 114 -30.86 26.94 -17.62
N HIS A 115 -30.45 28.17 -17.90
CA HIS A 115 -30.65 28.81 -19.21
C HIS A 115 -29.45 28.53 -20.12
N GLN A 116 -29.69 28.52 -21.44
CA GLN A 116 -28.60 28.45 -22.42
C GLN A 116 -27.84 29.77 -22.40
N ASP A 117 -26.52 29.69 -22.30
CA ASP A 117 -25.57 30.83 -22.30
C ASP A 117 -25.65 31.79 -21.08
N GLU A 118 -25.78 31.25 -19.87
CA GLU A 118 -25.67 32.03 -18.62
C GLU A 118 -24.24 32.56 -18.40
N THR A 119 -24.09 33.89 -18.29
CA THR A 119 -22.84 34.50 -17.80
C THR A 119 -22.79 34.46 -16.27
N TRP A 120 -21.59 34.48 -15.68
CA TRP A 120 -21.41 34.47 -14.22
C TRP A 120 -22.14 35.63 -13.51
N GLU A 121 -22.24 36.81 -14.13
CA GLU A 121 -22.98 37.97 -13.60
C GLU A 121 -24.50 37.72 -13.55
N GLN A 122 -25.05 37.15 -14.62
CA GLN A 122 -26.48 36.79 -14.71
C GLN A 122 -26.82 35.70 -13.69
N THR A 123 -25.91 34.73 -13.53
CA THR A 123 -26.02 33.66 -12.56
C THR A 123 -26.01 34.21 -11.13
N ALA A 124 -25.12 35.16 -10.82
CA ALA A 124 -25.06 35.81 -9.51
C ALA A 124 -26.35 36.59 -9.22
N ALA A 125 -26.84 37.39 -10.17
CA ALA A 125 -28.08 38.13 -10.04
C ALA A 125 -29.30 37.21 -9.85
N HIS A 126 -29.32 36.06 -10.53
CA HIS A 126 -30.35 35.05 -10.38
C HIS A 126 -30.34 34.44 -8.96
N VAL A 127 -29.16 34.15 -8.41
CA VAL A 127 -29.03 33.67 -7.02
C VAL A 127 -29.51 34.73 -6.03
N THR A 128 -29.13 36.01 -6.19
CA THR A 128 -29.59 37.08 -5.30
C THR A 128 -31.12 37.18 -5.27
N LYS A 129 -31.77 37.15 -6.44
CA LYS A 129 -33.25 37.14 -6.54
C LYS A 129 -33.85 35.91 -5.87
N LEU A 130 -33.26 34.73 -6.07
CA LEU A 130 -33.74 33.49 -5.44
C LEU A 130 -33.65 33.58 -3.90
N LEU A 131 -32.58 34.16 -3.36
CA LEU A 131 -32.40 34.37 -1.93
C LEU A 131 -33.43 35.37 -1.37
N GLU A 132 -33.68 36.47 -2.07
CA GLU A 132 -34.71 37.45 -1.71
C GLU A 132 -36.12 36.82 -1.71
N ASP A 133 -36.47 36.10 -2.78
CA ASP A 133 -37.80 35.52 -2.96
C ASP A 133 -38.09 34.38 -1.97
N LYS A 134 -37.12 33.47 -1.78
CA LYS A 134 -37.33 32.24 -1.00
C LYS A 134 -37.03 32.44 0.48
N LEU A 135 -35.97 33.19 0.81
CA LEU A 135 -35.48 33.36 2.17
C LEU A 135 -35.84 34.72 2.78
N LYS A 136 -36.33 35.69 1.99
CA LYS A 136 -36.68 37.05 2.45
C LYS A 136 -35.51 37.74 3.15
N LEU A 137 -34.29 37.50 2.66
CA LEU A 137 -33.07 38.11 3.15
C LEU A 137 -32.68 39.25 2.20
N PRO A 138 -33.08 40.50 2.48
CA PRO A 138 -32.59 41.64 1.70
C PRO A 138 -31.10 41.86 2.01
N SER A 139 -30.33 42.30 1.00
CA SER A 139 -28.92 42.73 1.09
C SER A 139 -27.84 41.64 1.25
N ILE A 140 -27.91 40.55 0.49
CA ILE A 140 -26.80 39.58 0.40
C ILE A 140 -25.91 39.91 -0.80
N GLU A 141 -24.61 40.11 -0.55
CA GLU A 141 -23.61 40.34 -1.60
C GLU A 141 -22.96 39.02 -2.04
N VAL A 142 -23.35 38.56 -3.23
CA VAL A 142 -22.71 37.44 -3.93
C VAL A 142 -21.59 37.99 -4.82
N GLU A 143 -20.37 37.53 -4.61
CA GLU A 143 -19.20 37.99 -5.37
C GLU A 143 -19.19 37.35 -6.77
N ARG A 144 -19.35 36.02 -6.82
CA ARG A 144 -19.33 35.24 -8.06
C ARG A 144 -20.25 34.04 -7.94
N ALA A 145 -20.86 33.65 -9.05
CA ALA A 145 -21.60 32.40 -9.14
C ALA A 145 -21.30 31.70 -10.48
N TYR A 146 -21.08 30.40 -10.43
CA TYR A 146 -20.78 29.59 -11.61
C TYR A 146 -21.33 28.18 -11.48
N ARG A 147 -21.63 27.56 -12.63
CA ARG A 147 -22.09 26.16 -12.70
C ARG A 147 -20.88 25.23 -12.76
N VAL A 148 -20.95 24.11 -12.06
CA VAL A 148 -19.89 23.10 -12.02
C VAL A 148 -20.39 21.77 -12.57
N GLY A 149 -19.53 21.09 -13.33
CA GLY A 149 -19.81 19.78 -13.91
C GLY A 149 -20.30 19.82 -15.37
N GLN A 150 -20.45 18.63 -15.94
CA GLN A 150 -20.95 18.43 -17.29
C GLN A 150 -22.46 18.61 -17.34
N ARG A 151 -22.96 19.19 -18.45
CA ARG A 151 -24.39 19.36 -18.68
C ARG A 151 -25.01 18.00 -18.97
N MET A 152 -26.03 17.63 -18.20
CA MET A 152 -26.83 16.43 -18.45
C MET A 152 -28.28 16.83 -18.64
N ASP A 153 -28.93 16.28 -19.67
CA ASP A 153 -30.31 16.66 -20.04
C ASP A 153 -31.34 16.33 -18.95
N GLN A 154 -31.01 15.42 -18.03
CA GLN A 154 -31.92 14.97 -16.97
C GLN A 154 -31.80 15.75 -15.66
N ARG A 155 -30.75 16.56 -15.44
CA ARG A 155 -30.56 17.27 -14.17
C ARG A 155 -29.81 18.60 -14.36
N PRO A 156 -30.33 19.72 -13.82
CA PRO A 156 -29.61 21.00 -13.87
C PRO A 156 -28.29 20.92 -13.10
N ARG A 157 -27.25 21.55 -13.65
CA ARG A 157 -25.91 21.53 -13.04
C ARG A 157 -25.89 22.21 -11.66
N PRO A 158 -25.15 21.66 -10.68
CA PRO A 158 -24.92 22.36 -9.43
C PRO A 158 -24.31 23.73 -9.65
N LEU A 159 -24.81 24.72 -8.92
CA LEU A 159 -24.34 26.10 -8.95
C LEU A 159 -23.54 26.36 -7.67
N ILE A 160 -22.32 26.86 -7.80
CA ILE A 160 -21.52 27.32 -6.67
C ILE A 160 -21.58 28.83 -6.64
N ALA A 161 -22.02 29.40 -5.51
CA ALA A 161 -21.98 30.84 -5.27
C ALA A 161 -20.99 31.16 -4.15
N GLN A 162 -20.10 32.12 -4.41
CA GLN A 162 -19.13 32.66 -3.48
C GLN A 162 -19.69 33.95 -2.87
N PHE A 163 -19.80 33.98 -1.54
CA PHE A 163 -20.26 35.14 -0.79
C PHE A 163 -19.09 36.00 -0.36
N SER A 164 -19.29 37.33 -0.38
CA SER A 164 -18.27 38.28 0.08
C SER A 164 -18.00 38.14 1.59
N ARG A 165 -19.04 37.87 2.38
CA ARG A 165 -18.97 37.78 3.85
C ARG A 165 -19.40 36.41 4.34
N PHE A 166 -18.66 35.88 5.32
CA PHE A 166 -18.99 34.63 5.99
C PHE A 166 -20.35 34.69 6.72
N CYS A 167 -20.69 35.83 7.31
CA CYS A 167 -21.97 36.04 8.00
C CYS A 167 -23.18 35.88 7.06
N ASP A 168 -23.05 36.36 5.82
CA ASP A 168 -24.12 36.28 4.83
C ASP A 168 -24.33 34.84 4.38
N ARG A 169 -23.23 34.11 4.15
CA ARG A 169 -23.24 32.67 3.89
C ARG A 169 -23.93 31.89 5.01
N GLU A 170 -23.60 32.15 6.27
CA GLU A 170 -24.28 31.51 7.40
C GLU A 170 -25.76 31.90 7.49
N ALA A 171 -26.11 33.15 7.20
CA ALA A 171 -27.49 33.62 7.21
C ALA A 171 -28.33 32.91 6.14
N VAL A 172 -27.75 32.51 5.00
CA VAL A 172 -28.41 31.67 3.99
C VAL A 172 -28.54 30.22 4.45
N LEU A 173 -27.51 29.68 5.10
CA LEU A 173 -27.50 28.29 5.54
C LEU A 173 -28.46 28.03 6.72
N ARG A 174 -28.51 28.92 7.72
CA ARG A 174 -29.31 28.72 8.94
C ARG A 174 -30.80 28.45 8.69
N PRO A 175 -31.54 29.22 7.86
CA PRO A 175 -32.94 28.96 7.57
C PRO A 175 -33.13 27.75 6.65
N SER A 176 -32.12 27.39 5.85
CA SER A 176 -32.18 26.25 4.94
C SER A 176 -32.25 24.93 5.70
N TRP A 177 -31.54 24.79 6.82
CA TRP A 177 -31.61 23.61 7.70
C TRP A 177 -33.02 23.42 8.28
N SER A 178 -33.72 24.51 8.61
CA SER A 178 -35.08 24.45 9.16
C SER A 178 -36.18 24.17 8.13
N ARG A 179 -35.91 24.36 6.83
CA ARG A 179 -36.88 24.08 5.73
C ARG A 179 -36.62 22.78 4.99
N VAL A 180 -35.44 22.18 5.14
CA VAL A 180 -35.21 20.80 4.71
C VAL A 180 -35.98 19.90 5.66
N GLY A 181 -37.21 19.57 5.28
CA GLY A 181 -37.91 18.42 5.85
C GLY A 181 -36.99 17.21 5.69
N VAL A 182 -36.48 16.74 6.83
CA VAL A 182 -36.00 15.37 6.98
C VAL A 182 -37.13 14.49 6.46
N VAL A 183 -36.94 13.88 5.29
CA VAL A 183 -37.69 12.67 4.97
C VAL A 183 -37.06 11.63 5.87
N PRO A 184 -37.78 11.09 6.89
CA PRO A 184 -37.31 9.90 7.56
C PRO A 184 -37.26 8.84 6.47
N GLY A 185 -36.07 8.31 6.18
CA GLY A 185 -35.94 7.13 5.34
C GLY A 185 -36.90 6.09 5.89
N SER A 186 -37.91 5.76 5.09
CA SER A 186 -38.98 4.84 5.42
C SER A 186 -38.41 3.46 5.76
N GLU A 187 -38.56 3.06 7.01
CA GLU A 187 -38.68 1.64 7.37
C GLU A 187 -40.01 1.12 6.80
N ALA A 188 -39.95 0.26 5.78
CA ALA A 188 -40.89 -0.84 5.53
C ALA A 188 -40.49 -1.58 4.24
N GLY A 189 -39.91 -2.76 4.40
CA GLY A 189 -39.57 -3.68 3.32
C GLY A 189 -38.62 -4.76 3.82
N GLY A 190 -39.11 -5.63 4.71
CA GLY A 190 -38.35 -6.73 5.28
C GLY A 190 -38.24 -7.93 4.34
N ASP A 191 -37.03 -8.50 4.27
CA ASP A 191 -36.66 -9.91 4.09
C ASP A 191 -35.11 -9.94 4.08
N GLY A 192 -34.31 -10.71 4.82
CA GLY A 192 -34.46 -11.71 5.88
C GLY A 192 -33.06 -12.35 6.06
N GLY A 193 -32.45 -12.26 7.25
CA GLY A 193 -31.23 -13.01 7.68
C GLY A 193 -29.88 -12.59 7.05
N VAL A 194 -28.70 -12.71 7.66
CA VAL A 194 -28.19 -13.29 8.91
C VAL A 194 -26.81 -12.63 9.18
N GLY A 195 -26.59 -12.17 10.42
CA GLY A 195 -25.33 -12.22 11.19
C GLY A 195 -24.00 -11.64 10.66
N GLY A 196 -23.38 -10.79 11.49
CA GLY A 196 -21.93 -10.84 11.73
C GLY A 196 -21.10 -9.62 11.32
N ASP A 197 -20.70 -8.86 12.34
CA ASP A 197 -19.38 -8.20 12.51
C ASP A 197 -18.95 -6.97 11.71
N ALA A 198 -18.35 -6.06 12.50
CA ALA A 198 -17.34 -5.04 12.18
C ALA A 198 -17.77 -3.79 11.38
N ALA A 199 -17.93 -2.71 12.14
CA ALA A 199 -17.85 -1.33 11.67
C ALA A 199 -16.54 -1.11 10.87
N THR A 200 -16.67 -0.82 9.58
CA THR A 200 -15.59 -0.37 8.71
C THR A 200 -15.89 1.08 8.28
N PRO A 201 -15.02 2.07 8.56
CA PRO A 201 -15.23 3.44 8.11
C PRO A 201 -15.04 3.55 6.58
N ALA A 202 -15.76 4.52 6.03
CA ALA A 202 -15.99 4.73 4.62
C ALA A 202 -14.72 4.86 3.76
N ARG A 203 -14.85 4.26 2.57
CA ARG A 203 -13.96 4.28 1.40
C ARG A 203 -13.22 5.60 1.18
N SER A 204 -11.91 5.53 1.29
CA SER A 204 -10.97 6.42 0.61
C SER A 204 -11.12 6.28 -0.91
N TRP A 205 -11.18 7.40 -1.63
CA TRP A 205 -11.18 7.40 -3.08
C TRP A 205 -9.75 7.17 -3.57
N ALA A 206 -9.49 5.95 -4.04
CA ALA A 206 -8.27 5.59 -4.74
C ALA A 206 -8.21 6.31 -6.11
N SER A 207 -7.16 7.10 -6.29
CA SER A 207 -6.73 7.66 -7.57
C SER A 207 -6.29 6.53 -8.51
N SER A 208 -7.18 6.14 -9.43
CA SER A 208 -6.80 5.28 -10.55
C SER A 208 -6.12 6.11 -11.63
N GLY A 209 -4.79 6.22 -11.54
CA GLY A 209 -3.93 6.60 -12.66
C GLY A 209 -3.75 5.41 -13.60
N ALA A 210 -4.61 5.30 -14.62
CA ALA A 210 -4.41 4.34 -15.70
C ALA A 210 -3.66 5.02 -16.86
N ALA A 211 -2.40 4.62 -17.03
CA ALA A 211 -1.57 4.97 -18.17
C ALA A 211 -2.10 4.27 -19.44
N ALA A 212 -2.32 5.03 -20.51
CA ALA A 212 -2.62 4.51 -21.84
C ALA A 212 -1.41 4.69 -22.77
N LEU A 213 -0.77 3.56 -23.10
CA LEU A 213 0.24 3.43 -24.16
C LEU A 213 -0.03 2.07 -24.84
N ALA A 214 -0.57 2.09 -26.07
CA ALA A 214 -0.10 1.30 -27.21
C ALA A 214 -1.05 1.38 -28.41
N ARG A 215 -0.43 1.16 -29.57
CA ARG A 215 -0.83 1.35 -30.97
C ARG A 215 -1.68 0.19 -31.57
N THR A 216 -2.37 0.56 -32.66
CA THR A 216 -2.63 -0.15 -33.95
C THR A 216 -3.41 -1.48 -34.01
N ASP A 217 -4.53 -1.46 -34.76
CA ASP A 217 -4.89 -2.24 -35.98
C ASP A 217 -6.43 -2.29 -36.08
N SER A 218 -7.09 -1.73 -37.11
CA SER A 218 -7.30 -2.18 -38.50
C SER A 218 -8.30 -3.35 -38.67
N THR A 219 -9.30 -3.07 -39.54
CA THR A 219 -10.27 -3.91 -40.27
C THR A 219 -11.57 -4.41 -39.63
N ASP A 220 -12.66 -4.01 -40.31
CA ASP A 220 -13.88 -4.74 -40.71
C ASP A 220 -14.79 -5.33 -39.62
N SER A 221 -16.12 -5.28 -39.65
CA SER A 221 -17.20 -4.85 -40.58
C SER A 221 -18.51 -5.05 -39.77
N VAL A 222 -19.62 -4.33 -39.96
CA VAL A 222 -20.81 -4.77 -40.74
C VAL A 222 -22.03 -3.93 -40.30
N SER A 223 -22.65 -3.27 -41.29
CA SER A 223 -24.06 -2.86 -41.48
C SER A 223 -24.94 -2.30 -40.34
N ALA A 224 -25.41 -1.07 -40.55
CA ALA A 224 -26.63 -0.50 -40.03
C ALA A 224 -27.79 -0.63 -41.04
N SER A 225 -29.02 -0.93 -40.59
CA SER A 225 -30.28 -0.34 -41.08
C SER A 225 -31.51 -0.97 -40.38
N MET A 226 -32.63 -0.22 -40.43
CA MET A 226 -34.02 -0.51 -40.01
C MET A 226 -34.41 0.12 -38.64
N THR A 227 -34.93 1.36 -38.58
CA THR A 227 -36.29 1.90 -38.90
C THR A 227 -37.35 1.70 -37.81
N GLY A 228 -38.01 2.81 -37.45
CA GLY A 228 -39.28 2.89 -36.71
C GLY A 228 -39.07 3.21 -35.22
N GLY A 229 -39.65 4.23 -34.60
CA GLY A 229 -40.86 5.01 -34.87
C GLY A 229 -41.61 5.11 -33.54
N GLY A 230 -41.94 6.33 -33.08
CA GLY A 230 -42.71 6.49 -31.84
C GLY A 230 -42.56 7.86 -31.19
N ALA A 231 -43.28 8.85 -31.71
CA ALA A 231 -43.54 10.10 -31.02
C ALA A 231 -44.45 9.84 -29.79
N ALA A 232 -44.09 10.41 -28.65
CA ALA A 232 -45.01 10.66 -27.55
C ALA A 232 -44.70 12.03 -26.96
N GLU A 233 -45.74 12.84 -26.94
CA GLU A 233 -45.78 14.27 -26.70
C GLU A 233 -46.28 14.54 -25.27
N LEU A 234 -45.63 15.51 -24.59
CA LEU A 234 -46.09 16.38 -23.49
C LEU A 234 -46.67 15.77 -22.19
N THR A 235 -46.02 16.06 -21.05
CA THR A 235 -46.42 17.18 -20.15
C THR A 235 -45.46 17.31 -18.93
N PRO A 236 -45.27 18.53 -18.37
CA PRO A 236 -44.25 18.81 -17.37
C PRO A 236 -44.80 18.72 -15.93
N ALA A 237 -44.19 17.86 -15.10
CA ALA A 237 -44.48 17.83 -13.66
C ALA A 237 -43.46 18.70 -12.90
N SER A 238 -43.86 19.95 -12.64
CA SER A 238 -43.53 20.80 -11.50
C SER A 238 -42.32 20.38 -10.64
N VAL A 239 -41.13 20.93 -10.92
CA VAL A 239 -39.92 20.73 -10.09
C VAL A 239 -39.92 21.72 -8.93
N GLN A 240 -40.41 21.28 -7.79
CA GLN A 240 -40.27 21.97 -6.51
C GLN A 240 -39.16 21.28 -5.72
N GLY A 241 -37.95 21.85 -5.72
CA GLY A 241 -36.86 21.23 -4.96
C GLY A 241 -35.49 21.87 -5.12
N CYS A 242 -35.32 23.15 -4.81
CA CYS A 242 -33.99 23.68 -4.54
C CYS A 242 -33.50 23.10 -3.21
N ARG A 243 -32.48 22.23 -3.25
CA ARG A 243 -31.81 21.70 -2.05
C ARG A 243 -30.47 22.40 -1.89
N PHE A 244 -30.20 22.83 -0.65
CA PHE A 244 -28.94 23.46 -0.24
C PHE A 244 -28.04 22.35 0.30
N VAL A 245 -26.83 22.22 -0.23
CA VAL A 245 -25.86 21.24 0.28
C VAL A 245 -24.58 21.99 0.62
N GLU A 246 -24.15 21.83 1.86
CA GLU A 246 -22.88 22.32 2.37
C GLU A 246 -21.77 21.40 1.88
N PHE A 247 -20.69 21.97 1.36
CA PHE A 247 -19.47 21.22 1.12
C PHE A 247 -18.72 21.19 2.46
N CYS A 248 -18.81 20.06 3.17
CA CYS A 248 -17.78 19.65 4.12
C CYS A 248 -16.84 18.72 3.37
#